data_AF-A0A7W5GQS6-F1
#
_entry.id   AF-A0A7W5GQS6-F1
#
_cell.length_a   1.000
_cell.length_b   1.000
_cell.length_c   1.000
_cell.angle_alpha   90.00
_cell.angle_beta   90.00
_cell.angle_gamma   90.00
#
_symmetry.space_group_name_H-M   'P 1'
#
loop_
_entity.id
_entity.type
_entity.pdbx_description
1 polymer ?
#
loop_
_entity_poly.entity_id
_entity_poly.type
_entity_poly.pdbx_seq_one_letter_code
_entity_poly.pdbx_strand_id
1 'polypeptide(L)'
;MLHVYEFEVFEDEGLFLAFPFDMDGGTQGRDMAEVAEMAADWLQTEMEHRAMHGLPFPAPTFGNALEHGGERLVVAVNAGKDTVARMTAAAAARELGVTPSRVSQMVKAGLLESFEDDGRTWISRGSVEARKAEAPKAGRPKKEAAAPSAV
;
A
#
# COMPACT_ATOMS: atom_id res chain seq x y z
N MET A 1 -10.68 11.61 5.73
CA MET A 1 -10.25 12.62 6.73
C MET A 1 -9.17 13.49 6.12
N LEU A 2 -9.10 14.79 6.44
CA LEU A 2 -8.02 15.65 5.92
C LEU A 2 -6.71 15.39 6.70
N HIS A 3 -5.64 15.10 5.97
CA HIS A 3 -4.29 14.89 6.47
C HIS A 3 -3.37 15.91 5.80
N VAL A 4 -2.55 16.62 6.57
CA VAL A 4 -1.62 17.63 6.07
C VAL A 4 -0.27 17.38 6.71
N TYR A 5 0.76 17.15 5.89
CA TYR A 5 2.12 16.83 6.34
C TYR A 5 3.15 17.62 5.55
N GLU A 6 4.29 17.85 6.18
CA GLU A 6 5.45 18.50 5.60
C GLU A 6 6.44 17.45 5.09
N PHE A 7 7.01 17.71 3.91
CA PHE A 7 8.05 16.92 3.25
C PHE A 7 9.26 17.80 2.97
N GLU A 8 10.46 17.23 3.06
CA GLU A 8 11.64 17.78 2.41
C GLU A 8 11.71 17.22 0.99
N VAL A 9 11.88 18.12 0.02
CA VAL A 9 12.12 17.77 -1.39
C VAL A 9 13.52 18.20 -1.79
N PHE A 10 14.35 17.30 -2.29
CA PHE A 10 15.72 17.62 -2.71
C PHE A 10 16.13 16.80 -3.92
N GLU A 11 17.14 17.28 -4.64
CA GLU A 11 17.71 16.55 -5.77
C GLU A 11 18.81 15.59 -5.30
N ASP A 12 18.72 14.34 -5.74
CA ASP A 12 19.78 13.35 -5.61
C ASP A 12 19.81 12.42 -6.83
N GLU A 13 21.00 12.08 -7.31
CA GLU A 13 21.24 11.25 -8.51
C GLU A 13 20.38 11.60 -9.76
N GLY A 14 20.01 12.88 -9.92
CA GLY A 14 19.21 13.37 -11.06
C GLY A 14 17.71 13.15 -10.94
N LEU A 15 17.22 12.85 -9.74
CA LEU A 15 15.80 12.77 -9.39
C LEU A 15 15.48 13.73 -8.25
N PHE A 16 14.23 14.18 -8.18
CA PHE A 16 13.69 14.82 -6.99
C PHE A 16 13.18 13.74 -6.04
N LEU A 17 13.69 13.72 -4.82
CA LEU A 17 13.20 12.87 -3.75
C LEU A 17 12.30 13.68 -2.82
N ALA A 18 11.26 13.06 -2.27
CA ALA A 18 10.41 13.66 -1.25
C ALA A 18 10.29 12.74 -0.04
N PHE A 19 10.74 13.23 1.11
CA PHE A 19 10.72 12.51 2.39
C PHE A 19 9.83 13.26 3.39
N PRO A 20 8.84 12.60 4.01
CA PRO A 20 8.04 13.21 5.07
C PRO A 20 8.88 13.38 6.35
N PHE A 21 8.64 14.44 7.11
CA PHE A 21 9.34 14.64 8.39
C PHE A 21 8.83 13.72 9.52
N ASP A 22 7.55 13.35 9.47
CA ASP A 22 6.88 12.67 10.59
C ASP A 22 6.77 11.15 10.42
N MET A 23 7.36 10.60 9.35
CA MET A 23 7.21 9.20 8.94
C MET A 23 8.49 8.69 8.26
N ASP A 24 8.70 7.38 8.30
CA ASP A 24 9.72 6.73 7.50
C ASP A 24 9.23 6.51 6.05
N GLY A 25 10.19 6.43 5.12
CA GLY A 25 9.92 6.21 3.71
C GLY A 25 9.99 7.50 2.90
N GLY A 26 9.52 7.44 1.66
CA GLY A 26 9.58 8.57 0.73
C GLY A 26 9.21 8.14 -0.67
N THR A 27 9.26 9.10 -1.59
CA THR A 27 8.95 8.90 -3.00
C THR A 27 9.87 9.75 -3.87
N GLN A 28 9.75 9.62 -5.19
CA GLN A 28 10.62 10.31 -6.14
C GLN A 28 9.88 10.70 -7.43
N GLY A 29 10.35 11.75 -8.08
CA GLY A 29 9.90 12.22 -9.38
C GLY A 29 11.06 12.76 -10.22
N ARG A 30 10.85 12.91 -11.53
CA ARG A 30 11.85 13.44 -12.48
C ARG A 30 11.91 14.97 -12.46
N ASP A 31 10.86 15.61 -11.98
CA ASP A 31 10.75 17.06 -11.80
C ASP A 31 9.88 17.40 -10.58
N MET A 32 9.80 18.70 -10.26
CA MET A 32 9.05 19.19 -9.11
C MET A 32 7.53 18.92 -9.20
N ALA A 33 6.96 18.86 -10.41
CA ALA A 33 5.54 18.58 -10.57
C ALA A 33 5.26 17.10 -10.29
N GLU A 34 6.06 16.20 -10.88
CA GLU A 34 5.93 14.75 -10.68
C GLU A 34 6.21 14.37 -9.22
N VAL A 35 7.24 14.92 -8.57
CA VAL A 35 7.53 14.58 -7.17
C VAL A 35 6.41 15.04 -6.23
N ALA A 36 5.75 16.18 -6.52
CA ALA A 36 4.62 16.65 -5.74
C ALA A 36 3.38 15.75 -5.89
N GLU A 37 3.08 15.32 -7.13
CA GLU A 37 2.02 14.33 -7.38
C GLU A 37 2.31 13.00 -6.67
N MET A 38 3.56 12.53 -6.77
CA MET A 38 4.00 11.30 -6.12
C MET A 38 3.97 11.40 -4.59
N ALA A 39 4.28 12.56 -4.01
CA ALA A 39 4.20 12.79 -2.56
C ALA A 39 2.74 12.77 -2.07
N ALA A 40 1.81 13.31 -2.85
CA ALA A 40 0.38 13.21 -2.56
C ALA A 40 -0.13 11.76 -2.62
N ASP A 41 0.24 11.00 -3.64
CA ASP A 41 -0.12 9.59 -3.77
C ASP A 41 0.49 8.73 -2.62
N TRP A 42 1.76 8.97 -2.31
CA TRP A 42 2.44 8.31 -1.19
C TRP A 42 1.73 8.61 0.13
N LEU A 43 1.43 9.88 0.41
CA LEU A 43 0.76 10.28 1.65
C LEU A 43 -0.64 9.68 1.74
N GLN A 44 -1.40 9.71 0.64
CA GLN A 44 -2.73 9.11 0.61
C GLN A 44 -2.67 7.62 0.91
N THR A 45 -1.77 6.89 0.26
CA THR A 45 -1.59 5.44 0.44
C THR A 45 -1.19 5.10 1.87
N GLU A 46 -0.27 5.85 2.46
CA GLU A 46 0.18 5.64 3.84
C GLU A 46 -0.95 5.90 4.86
N MET A 47 -1.74 6.98 4.67
CA MET A 47 -2.89 7.26 5.54
C MET A 47 -4.00 6.21 5.39
N GLU A 48 -4.25 5.76 4.15
CA GLU A 48 -5.19 4.67 3.87
C GLU A 48 -4.75 3.35 4.50
N HIS A 49 -3.47 2.99 4.40
CA HIS A 49 -2.90 1.82 5.06
C HIS A 49 -3.11 1.88 6.57
N ARG A 50 -2.75 3.00 7.20
CA ARG A 50 -2.97 3.19 8.64
C ARG A 50 -4.44 3.06 9.02
N ALA A 51 -5.33 3.65 8.23
CA ALA A 51 -6.77 3.56 8.45
C ALA A 51 -7.30 2.12 8.33
N MET A 52 -6.85 1.36 7.32
CA MET A 52 -7.22 -0.04 7.13
C MET A 52 -6.83 -0.92 8.33
N HIS A 53 -5.64 -0.69 8.89
CA HIS A 53 -5.05 -1.54 9.94
C HIS A 53 -5.24 -0.99 11.36
N GLY A 54 -5.94 0.13 11.53
CA GLY A 54 -6.15 0.77 12.83
C GLY A 54 -4.85 1.26 13.48
N LEU A 55 -3.86 1.60 12.65
CA LEU A 55 -2.60 2.18 13.12
C LEU A 55 -2.81 3.66 13.46
N PRO A 56 -2.06 4.21 14.43
CA PRO A 56 -2.14 5.62 14.74
C PRO A 56 -1.66 6.48 13.58
N PHE A 57 -2.30 7.63 13.38
CA PHE A 57 -1.78 8.68 12.50
C PHE A 57 -0.70 9.48 13.25
N PRO A 58 0.50 9.67 12.68
CA PRO A 58 1.54 10.50 13.29
C PRO A 58 1.05 11.94 13.44
N ALA A 59 1.43 12.63 14.52
CA ALA A 59 1.11 14.04 14.67
C ALA A 59 1.97 14.85 13.69
N PRO A 60 1.39 15.70 12.82
CA PRO A 60 2.15 16.44 11.83
C PRO A 60 2.98 17.56 12.49
N THR A 61 4.21 17.73 12.02
CA THR A 61 5.09 18.86 12.36
C THR A 61 5.24 19.81 11.17
N PHE A 62 5.57 21.07 11.45
CA PHE A 62 5.74 22.09 10.43
C PHE A 62 6.88 23.04 10.78
N GLY A 63 7.56 23.56 9.76
CA GLY A 63 8.72 24.43 9.93
C GLY A 63 9.99 23.66 10.29
N ASN A 64 10.09 22.38 9.88
CA ASN A 64 11.23 21.52 10.19
C ASN A 64 12.51 22.02 9.50
N ALA A 65 13.65 21.70 10.10
CA ALA A 65 14.94 21.97 9.47
C ALA A 65 15.15 21.04 8.28
N LEU A 66 15.64 21.59 7.17
CA LEU A 66 15.94 20.84 5.95
C LEU A 66 17.25 20.07 6.17
N GLU A 67 17.22 18.75 6.10
CA GLU A 67 18.38 17.90 6.37
C GLU A 67 19.33 17.82 5.16
N HIS A 68 18.77 17.94 3.96
CA HIS A 68 19.47 17.80 2.68
C HIS A 68 19.67 19.15 1.99
N GLY A 69 19.21 20.25 2.61
CA GLY A 69 19.28 21.60 2.05
C GLY A 69 18.33 21.81 0.86
N GLY A 70 17.27 21.00 0.77
CA GLY A 70 16.27 21.06 -0.28
C GLY A 70 15.23 22.18 -0.09
N GLU A 71 14.01 21.89 -0.51
CA GLU A 71 12.84 22.75 -0.38
C GLU A 71 11.78 22.09 0.49
N ARG A 72 10.93 22.92 1.09
CA ARG A 72 9.79 22.45 1.87
C ARG A 72 8.57 22.29 0.97
N LEU A 73 7.95 21.11 1.00
CA LEU A 73 6.67 20.84 0.36
C LEU A 73 5.62 20.50 1.42
N VAL A 74 4.47 21.17 1.38
CA VAL A 74 3.32 20.84 2.24
C VAL A 74 2.29 20.12 1.40
N VAL A 75 1.94 18.90 1.79
CA VAL A 75 1.02 18.03 1.06
C VAL A 75 -0.23 17.81 1.89
N ALA A 76 -1.39 17.98 1.26
CA ALA A 76 -2.69 17.77 1.89
C ALA A 76 -3.50 16.74 1.10
N VAL A 77 -3.99 15.70 1.78
CA VAL A 77 -4.82 14.64 1.18
C VAL A 77 -6.06 14.38 2.02
N ASN A 78 -7.15 14.00 1.37
CA ASN A 78 -8.29 13.42 2.06
C ASN A 78 -8.17 11.90 1.97
N ALA A 79 -7.89 11.24 3.10
CA ALA A 79 -7.63 9.82 3.15
C ALA A 79 -8.32 9.16 4.36
N GLY A 80 -8.71 7.90 4.20
CA GLY A 80 -9.41 7.11 5.21
C GLY A 80 -9.91 5.78 4.64
N LYS A 81 -10.57 4.95 5.45
CA LYS A 81 -11.14 3.67 4.96
C LYS A 81 -12.13 3.85 3.80
N ASP A 82 -12.77 5.01 3.74
CA ASP A 82 -13.75 5.42 2.73
C ASP A 82 -13.10 5.77 1.39
N THR A 83 -11.83 6.17 1.38
CA THR A 83 -11.10 6.55 0.15
C THR A 83 -10.34 5.37 -0.47
N VAL A 84 -10.11 4.30 0.30
CA VAL A 84 -9.45 3.08 -0.19
C VAL A 84 -10.18 2.51 -1.40
N ALA A 85 -9.46 2.40 -2.52
CA ALA A 85 -9.93 1.67 -3.69
C ALA A 85 -10.16 0.19 -3.31
N ARG A 86 -11.41 -0.26 -3.35
CA ARG A 86 -11.82 -1.54 -2.76
C ARG A 86 -12.81 -2.31 -3.60
N MET A 87 -12.92 -3.60 -3.31
CA MET A 87 -13.91 -4.49 -3.92
C MET A 87 -14.37 -5.57 -2.94
N THR A 88 -15.50 -6.21 -3.25
CA THR A 88 -15.95 -7.37 -2.46
C THR A 88 -15.08 -8.60 -2.74
N ALA A 89 -15.04 -9.55 -1.82
CA ALA A 89 -14.36 -10.83 -2.04
C ALA A 89 -14.85 -11.57 -3.30
N ALA A 90 -16.14 -11.46 -3.63
CA ALA A 90 -16.72 -12.04 -4.84
C ALA A 90 -16.23 -11.32 -6.12
N ALA A 91 -16.02 -10.01 -6.08
CA ALA A 91 -15.42 -9.26 -7.19
C ALA A 91 -13.94 -9.62 -7.37
N ALA A 92 -13.17 -9.67 -6.28
CA ALA A 92 -11.78 -10.11 -6.31
C ALA A 92 -11.64 -11.53 -6.88
N ALA A 93 -12.53 -12.45 -6.51
CA ALA A 93 -12.56 -13.81 -7.05
C ALA A 93 -12.74 -13.83 -8.57
N ARG A 94 -13.66 -13.02 -9.12
CA ARG A 94 -13.86 -12.89 -10.57
C ARG A 94 -12.65 -12.28 -11.26
N GLU A 95 -12.09 -11.22 -10.70
CA GLU A 95 -10.92 -10.54 -11.26
C GLU A 95 -9.67 -11.42 -11.30
N LEU A 96 -9.50 -12.30 -10.30
CA LEU A 96 -8.38 -13.23 -10.20
C LEU A 96 -8.63 -14.59 -10.89
N GLY A 97 -9.85 -14.84 -11.38
CA GLY A 97 -10.23 -16.13 -11.96
C GLY A 97 -10.20 -17.30 -10.95
N VAL A 98 -10.50 -17.03 -9.68
CA VAL A 98 -10.48 -18.02 -8.59
C VAL A 98 -11.83 -18.13 -7.88
N THR A 99 -11.98 -19.10 -6.98
CA THR A 99 -13.18 -19.23 -6.15
C THR A 99 -13.17 -18.25 -4.96
N PRO A 100 -14.33 -17.85 -4.40
CA PRO A 100 -14.38 -17.03 -3.19
C PRO A 100 -13.61 -17.62 -2.00
N SER A 101 -13.65 -18.95 -1.84
CA SER A 101 -12.87 -19.65 -0.80
C SER A 101 -11.36 -19.44 -0.97
N ARG A 102 -10.88 -19.39 -2.23
CA ARG A 102 -9.47 -19.13 -2.52
C ARG A 102 -9.06 -17.71 -2.16
N VAL A 103 -9.95 -16.72 -2.34
CA VAL A 103 -9.72 -15.34 -1.88
C VAL A 103 -9.53 -15.31 -0.36
N SER A 104 -10.40 -15.97 0.41
CA SER A 104 -10.24 -16.07 1.87
C SER A 104 -8.93 -16.74 2.29
N GLN A 105 -8.46 -17.73 1.54
CA GLN A 105 -7.14 -18.35 1.78
C GLN A 105 -6.00 -17.38 1.47
N MET A 106 -6.09 -16.60 0.38
CA MET A 106 -5.08 -15.60 0.02
C MET A 106 -4.97 -14.50 1.06
N VAL A 107 -6.10 -14.01 1.58
CA VAL A 107 -6.13 -13.04 2.69
C VAL A 107 -5.44 -13.62 3.93
N LYS A 108 -5.79 -14.84 4.35
CA LYS A 108 -5.14 -15.51 5.48
C LYS A 108 -3.64 -15.74 5.29
N ALA A 109 -3.18 -15.87 4.05
CA ALA A 109 -1.79 -16.04 3.69
C ALA A 109 -1.04 -14.72 3.48
N GLY A 110 -1.68 -13.57 3.68
CA GLY A 110 -1.08 -12.25 3.44
C GLY A 110 -0.86 -11.90 1.96
N LEU A 111 -1.47 -12.65 1.03
CA LEU A 111 -1.33 -12.44 -0.41
C LEU A 111 -2.33 -11.44 -0.98
N LEU A 112 -3.40 -11.16 -0.23
CA LEU A 112 -4.36 -10.10 -0.51
C LEU A 112 -4.58 -9.34 0.79
N GLU A 113 -4.70 -8.03 0.67
CA GLU A 113 -4.96 -7.15 1.79
C GLU A 113 -6.46 -6.96 1.94
N SER A 114 -6.95 -7.07 3.16
CA SER A 114 -8.35 -6.88 3.50
C SER A 114 -8.50 -6.02 4.74
N PHE A 115 -9.61 -5.30 4.82
CA PHE A 115 -9.95 -4.48 5.97
C PHE A 115 -11.45 -4.51 6.24
N GLU A 116 -11.83 -4.24 7.48
CA GLU A 116 -13.23 -4.09 7.88
C GLU A 116 -13.65 -2.62 7.82
N ASP A 117 -14.80 -2.37 7.19
CA ASP A 117 -15.47 -1.08 7.19
C ASP A 117 -16.99 -1.28 7.24
N ASP A 118 -17.64 -0.62 8.20
CA ASP A 118 -19.09 -0.71 8.47
C ASP A 118 -19.63 -2.16 8.54
N GLY A 119 -18.94 -3.01 9.31
CA GLY A 119 -19.32 -4.42 9.51
C GLY A 119 -19.16 -5.32 8.28
N ARG A 120 -18.46 -4.85 7.24
CA ARG A 120 -18.17 -5.60 6.01
C ARG A 120 -16.67 -5.72 5.78
N THR A 121 -16.24 -6.89 5.31
CA THR A 121 -14.87 -7.11 4.87
C THR A 121 -14.70 -6.72 3.40
N TRP A 122 -13.75 -5.84 3.14
CA TRP A 122 -13.35 -5.38 1.81
C TRP A 122 -11.96 -5.91 1.46
N ILE A 123 -11.71 -6.08 0.17
CA ILE A 123 -10.38 -6.40 -0.38
C ILE A 123 -9.82 -5.14 -1.04
N SER A 124 -8.58 -4.77 -0.75
CA SER A 124 -7.94 -3.62 -1.40
C SER A 124 -7.71 -3.92 -2.88
N ARG A 125 -8.05 -2.99 -3.77
CA ARG A 125 -7.82 -3.14 -5.21
C ARG A 125 -6.33 -3.25 -5.52
N GLY A 126 -5.50 -2.48 -4.83
CA GLY A 126 -4.04 -2.52 -4.99
C GLY A 126 -3.48 -3.94 -4.82
N SER A 127 -3.89 -4.65 -3.77
CA SER A 127 -3.41 -6.03 -3.54
C SER A 127 -3.89 -7.03 -4.62
N VAL A 128 -5.09 -6.83 -5.18
CA VAL A 128 -5.60 -7.66 -6.29
C VAL A 128 -4.81 -7.41 -7.57
N GLU A 129 -4.51 -6.15 -7.91
CA GLU A 129 -3.73 -5.81 -9.09
C GLU A 129 -2.26 -6.25 -8.96
N ALA A 130 -1.64 -6.05 -7.79
CA ALA A 130 -0.32 -6.58 -7.50
C ALA A 130 -0.29 -8.11 -7.69
N ARG A 131 -1.32 -8.81 -7.19
CA ARG A 131 -1.43 -10.26 -7.32
C ARG A 131 -1.58 -10.73 -8.77
N LYS A 132 -2.26 -9.96 -9.62
CA LYS A 132 -2.34 -10.22 -11.06
C LYS A 132 -0.99 -10.01 -11.74
N ALA A 133 -0.31 -8.92 -11.41
CA ALA A 133 0.99 -8.55 -11.99
C ALA A 133 2.09 -9.58 -11.66
N GLU A 134 2.07 -10.17 -10.46
CA GLU A 134 2.97 -11.27 -10.08
C GLU A 134 2.86 -12.51 -10.98
N ALA A 135 1.74 -12.70 -11.68
CA ALA A 135 1.45 -13.85 -12.56
C ALA A 135 1.91 -15.21 -11.98
N PRO A 136 1.52 -15.56 -10.74
CA PRO A 136 1.96 -16.77 -10.06
C PRO A 136 1.61 -18.03 -10.85
N LYS A 137 2.61 -18.82 -11.23
CA LYS A 137 2.40 -20.11 -11.88
C LYS A 137 1.66 -21.05 -10.94
N ALA A 138 0.77 -21.88 -11.49
CA ALA A 138 0.06 -22.90 -10.73
C ALA A 138 1.05 -23.95 -10.17
N GLY A 139 1.49 -23.75 -8.93
CA GLY A 139 2.27 -24.72 -8.18
C GLY A 139 1.35 -25.65 -7.40
N ARG A 140 1.05 -26.83 -7.93
CA ARG A 140 0.60 -27.95 -7.09
C ARG A 140 1.79 -28.32 -6.19
N PRO A 141 1.65 -28.35 -4.85
CA PRO A 141 2.69 -28.93 -4.00
C PRO A 141 2.99 -30.34 -4.51
N LYS A 142 4.28 -30.65 -4.79
CA LYS A 142 4.68 -32.01 -5.12
C LYS A 142 4.26 -32.90 -3.95
N LYS A 143 3.39 -33.87 -4.21
CA LYS A 143 3.06 -34.92 -3.24
C LYS A 143 4.38 -35.63 -2.95
N GLU A 144 4.92 -35.47 -1.74
CA GLU A 144 6.03 -36.32 -1.29
C GLU A 144 5.57 -37.78 -1.44
N ALA A 145 6.32 -38.55 -2.22
CA ALA A 145 6.06 -39.97 -2.37
C ALA A 145 6.33 -40.62 -1.00
N ALA A 146 5.28 -41.20 -0.40
CA ALA A 146 5.43 -41.99 0.81
C ALA A 146 6.48 -43.07 0.55
N ALA A 147 7.56 -43.05 1.33
CA ALA A 147 8.57 -44.10 1.30
C ALA A 147 7.89 -45.42 1.73
N PRO A 148 8.18 -46.55 1.04
CA PRO A 148 7.63 -47.83 1.44
C PRO A 148 8.19 -48.23 2.81
N SER A 149 7.31 -48.64 3.73
CA SER A 149 7.72 -49.29 4.98
C SER A 149 8.57 -50.52 4.66
N ALA A 150 9.80 -50.53 5.15
CA ALA A 150 10.63 -51.73 5.15
C ALA A 150 10.06 -52.75 6.15
N VAL A 151 9.95 -53.99 5.68
CA VAL A 151 9.58 -55.20 6.44
C VAL A 151 10.79 -55.70 7.22
#